data_AF-L9KVP1-F1
#
_entry.id   AF-L9KVP1-F1
#
_cell.length_a   1.000
_cell.length_b   1.000
_cell.length_c   1.000
_cell.angle_alpha   90.00
_cell.angle_beta   90.00
_cell.angle_gamma   90.00
#
_symmetry.space_group_name_H-M   'P 1'
#
loop_
_entity.id
_entity.type
_entity.pdbx_description
1 polymer ?
#
loop_
_entity_poly.entity_id
_entity_poly.type
_entity_poly.pdbx_seq_one_letter_code
_entity_poly.pdbx_strand_id
1 'polypeptide(L)'
;MASRTFILDEADETLRCGFKDQIYDISQKLKGNTQVASLSATIPSGVLEVAKTFRRDPIRILVKKKELTLEGTRQSHVNVEGEERKLDTLCDLRETLAITQAALFIST
;
A
#
# COMPACT_ATOMS: atom_id res chain seq x y z
N MET A 1 23.58 -17.91 8.27
CA MET A 1 23.95 -16.68 7.53
C MET A 1 23.26 -15.50 8.21
N ALA A 2 23.96 -14.39 8.44
CA ALA A 2 23.36 -13.19 9.05
C ALA A 2 22.84 -12.27 7.95
N SER A 3 21.56 -11.88 8.00
CA SER A 3 21.00 -10.89 7.09
C SER A 3 21.65 -9.53 7.36
N ARG A 4 22.37 -9.01 6.35
CA ARG A 4 23.02 -7.71 6.42
C ARG A 4 22.01 -6.56 6.32
N THR A 5 20.85 -6.84 5.73
CA THR A 5 19.80 -5.86 5.42
C THR A 5 18.41 -6.43 5.69
N PHE A 6 17.51 -5.61 6.21
CA PHE A 6 16.08 -5.84 6.36
C PHE A 6 15.33 -4.75 5.59
N ILE A 7 14.39 -5.14 4.72
CA ILE A 7 13.63 -4.23 3.87
C ILE A 7 12.15 -4.45 4.17
N LEU A 8 11.46 -3.38 4.53
CA LEU A 8 10.01 -3.34 4.69
C LEU A 8 9.41 -2.61 3.48
N ASP A 9 8.86 -3.36 2.53
CA ASP A 9 8.15 -2.80 1.38
C ASP A 9 6.66 -2.58 1.73
N GLU A 10 6.01 -1.66 1.02
CA GLU A 10 4.60 -1.27 1.27
C GLU A 10 4.28 -1.08 2.76
N ALA A 11 5.11 -0.30 3.46
CA ALA A 11 5.06 -0.20 4.92
C ALA A 11 3.74 0.38 5.45
N ASP A 12 3.09 1.25 4.68
CA ASP A 12 1.76 1.76 4.97
C ASP A 12 0.70 0.65 4.95
N GLU A 13 0.64 -0.15 3.89
CA GLU A 13 -0.31 -1.26 3.79
C GLU A 13 0.00 -2.36 4.82
N THR A 14 1.28 -2.66 5.03
CA THR A 14 1.70 -3.64 6.03
C THR A 14 1.23 -3.26 7.44
N LEU A 15 1.25 -1.96 7.78
CA LEU A 15 0.72 -1.49 9.06
C LEU A 15 -0.81 -1.43 9.09
N ARG A 16 -1.48 -1.13 7.97
CA ARG A 16 -2.94 -1.18 7.86
C ARG A 16 -3.47 -2.61 8.06
N CYS A 17 -2.75 -3.62 7.60
CA CYS A 17 -3.08 -5.03 7.81
C CYS A 17 -2.83 -5.52 9.26
N GLY A 18 -2.35 -4.65 10.15
CA GLY A 18 -2.16 -4.99 11.57
C GLY A 18 -0.87 -5.74 11.87
N PHE A 19 0.13 -5.74 10.97
CA PHE A 19 1.40 -6.45 11.18
C PHE A 19 2.40 -5.73 12.10
N LYS A 20 1.96 -4.75 12.88
CA LYS A 20 2.83 -3.92 13.72
C LYS A 20 3.64 -4.76 14.73
N ASP A 21 2.98 -5.71 15.38
CA ASP A 21 3.60 -6.54 16.41
C ASP A 21 4.62 -7.51 15.81
N GLN A 22 4.31 -8.10 14.65
CA GLN A 22 5.21 -8.99 13.92
C GLN A 22 6.45 -8.24 13.40
N ILE A 23 6.27 -7.02 12.91
CA ILE A 23 7.37 -6.11 12.52
C ILE A 23 8.27 -5.85 13.73
N TYR A 24 7.69 -5.58 14.89
CA TYR A 24 8.43 -5.35 16.13
C TYR A 24 9.19 -6.61 16.58
N ASP A 25 8.56 -7.78 16.53
CA ASP A 25 9.17 -9.06 16.88
C ASP A 25 10.33 -9.42 15.96
N ILE A 26 10.19 -9.18 14.65
CA ILE A 26 11.28 -9.35 13.68
C ILE A 26 12.41 -8.38 14.03
N SER A 27 12.09 -7.12 14.33
CA SER A 27 13.08 -6.09 14.66
C SER A 27 13.99 -6.48 15.83
N GLN A 28 13.43 -7.11 16.87
CA GLN A 28 14.17 -7.55 18.05
C GLN A 28 15.10 -8.74 17.77
N LYS A 29 14.79 -9.53 16.74
CA LYS A 29 15.58 -10.69 16.31
C LYS A 29 16.69 -10.32 15.33
N LEU A 30 16.67 -9.09 14.79
CA LEU A 30 17.74 -8.61 13.91
C LEU A 30 19.01 -8.32 14.71
N LYS A 31 20.17 -8.48 14.06
CA LYS A 31 21.45 -8.15 14.69
C LYS A 31 21.61 -6.63 14.75
N GLY A 32 22.34 -6.13 15.75
CA GLY A 32 22.53 -4.68 15.93
C GLY A 32 23.22 -3.94 14.77
N ASN A 33 23.81 -4.67 13.82
CA ASN A 33 24.43 -4.11 12.61
C ASN A 33 23.58 -4.29 11.34
N THR A 34 22.36 -4.80 11.44
CA THR A 34 21.46 -4.96 10.30
C THR A 34 21.00 -3.58 9.80
N GLN A 35 21.20 -3.31 8.51
CA GLN A 35 20.66 -2.12 7.87
C GLN A 35 19.15 -2.29 7.66
N VAL A 36 18.34 -1.38 8.18
CA VAL A 36 16.90 -1.36 7.92
C VAL A 36 16.57 -0.30 6.88
N ALA A 37 15.76 -0.66 5.89
CA ALA A 37 15.13 0.25 4.93
C ALA A 37 13.62 0.01 4.90
N SER A 38 12.84 1.08 4.75
CA SER A 38 11.39 1.00 4.60
C SER A 38 10.97 1.82 3.39
N LEU A 39 10.15 1.21 2.52
CA LEU A 39 9.54 1.81 1.35
C LEU A 39 8.03 1.88 1.58
N SER A 40 7.43 2.99 1.19
CA SER A 40 6.02 3.25 1.44
C SER A 40 5.50 4.25 0.42
N ALA A 41 4.32 4.00 -0.15
CA ALA A 41 3.69 4.90 -1.11
C ALA A 41 3.12 6.14 -0.40
N THR A 42 2.61 5.95 0.82
CA THR A 42 2.16 7.00 1.72
C THR A 42 2.93 6.97 3.02
N ILE A 43 3.03 8.11 3.71
CA ILE A 43 3.77 8.20 4.98
C ILE A 43 2.81 8.74 6.06
N PRO A 44 1.88 7.90 6.54
CA PRO A 44 1.07 8.21 7.72
C PRO A 44 1.93 8.18 8.99
N SER A 45 1.39 8.71 10.09
CA SER A 45 2.09 8.74 11.39
C SER A 45 2.58 7.36 11.85
N GLY A 46 1.81 6.29 11.62
CA GLY A 46 2.21 4.93 11.99
C GLY A 46 3.49 4.43 11.28
N VAL A 47 3.65 4.75 9.99
CA VAL A 47 4.88 4.40 9.25
C VAL A 47 6.09 5.16 9.81
N LEU A 48 5.89 6.43 10.19
CA LEU A 48 6.94 7.24 10.84
C LEU A 48 7.35 6.67 12.21
N GLU A 49 6.40 6.16 12.99
CA GLU A 49 6.71 5.52 14.28
C GLU A 49 7.56 4.27 14.09
N VAL A 50 7.16 3.40 13.16
CA VAL A 50 7.89 2.17 12.86
C VAL A 50 9.29 2.48 12.35
N ALA A 51 9.45 3.47 11.47
CA ALA A 51 10.76 3.93 11.02
C ALA A 51 11.66 4.43 12.17
N LYS A 52 11.09 5.03 13.22
CA LYS A 52 11.84 5.46 14.42
C LYS A 52 12.23 4.29 15.31
N THR A 53 11.42 3.24 15.38
CA THR A 53 11.69 2.05 16.18
C THR A 53 12.94 1.30 15.71
N PHE A 54 13.19 1.29 14.40
CA PHE A 54 14.29 0.54 13.79
C PHE A 54 15.66 1.23 13.85
N ARG A 55 15.73 2.56 13.96
CA ARG A 55 16.99 3.33 13.85
C ARG A 55 16.91 4.64 14.64
N ARG A 56 18.06 5.07 15.19
CA ARG A 56 18.21 6.37 15.87
C ARG A 56 18.30 7.58 14.93
N ASP A 57 18.59 7.40 13.64
CA ASP A 57 18.67 8.52 12.67
C ASP A 57 18.54 8.03 11.21
N PRO A 58 17.31 7.90 10.67
CA PRO A 58 17.11 7.43 9.30
C PRO A 58 17.26 8.56 8.27
N ILE A 59 17.96 8.28 7.17
CA ILE A 59 17.93 9.13 5.97
C ILE A 59 16.52 9.07 5.38
N ARG A 60 15.91 10.24 5.16
CA ARG A 60 14.56 10.36 4.60
C ARG A 60 14.61 10.86 3.18
N ILE A 61 14.16 10.02 2.25
CA ILE A 61 13.97 10.40 0.86
C ILE A 61 12.47 10.56 0.66
N LEU A 62 12.00 11.81 0.71
CA LEU A 62 10.59 12.13 0.53
C LEU A 62 10.38 12.61 -0.90
N VAL A 63 9.61 11.85 -1.66
CA VAL A 63 9.09 12.34 -2.93
C VAL A 63 7.92 13.25 -2.59
N LYS A 64 8.03 14.55 -2.91
CA LYS A 64 6.86 15.44 -2.84
C LYS A 64 5.76 14.76 -3.64
N LYS A 65 4.61 14.54 -3.02
CA LYS A 65 3.39 14.24 -3.78
C LYS A 65 3.33 15.29 -4.88
N LYS A 66 3.51 14.89 -6.15
CA LYS A 66 2.64 15.49 -7.16
C LYS A 66 1.26 15.31 -6.54
N GLU A 67 0.51 16.39 -6.39
CA GLU A 67 -0.91 16.25 -6.08
C GLU A 67 -1.41 15.06 -6.90
N LEU A 68 -2.20 14.16 -6.30
CA LEU A 68 -2.90 13.14 -7.08
C LEU A 68 -3.88 13.92 -7.95
N THR A 69 -3.35 14.57 -8.98
CA THR A 69 -4.09 15.21 -10.02
C THR A 69 -4.63 14.02 -10.76
N LEU A 70 -5.91 13.75 -10.50
CA LEU A 70 -6.72 12.89 -11.34
C LEU A 70 -6.79 13.44 -12.79
N GLU A 71 -6.13 14.57 -13.07
CA GLU A 71 -5.67 15.04 -14.38
C GLU A 71 -4.88 13.95 -15.12
N GLY A 72 -5.59 12.99 -15.68
CA GLY A 72 -5.04 11.87 -16.43
C GLY A 72 -5.94 10.64 -16.39
N THR A 73 -6.71 10.49 -15.31
CA THR A 73 -7.64 9.36 -15.13
C THR A 73 -9.07 9.87 -15.16
N ARG A 74 -9.83 9.48 -16.20
CA ARG A 74 -11.27 9.71 -16.23
C ARG A 74 -11.94 8.85 -15.16
N GLN A 75 -12.66 9.48 -14.26
CA GLN A 75 -13.44 8.81 -13.23
C GLN A 75 -14.92 8.91 -13.56
N SER A 76 -15.59 7.78 -13.52
CA SER A 76 -17.02 7.64 -13.72
C SER A 76 -17.60 6.79 -12.60
N HIS A 77 -18.86 7.00 -12.29
CA HIS A 77 -19.61 6.12 -11.39
C HIS A 77 -20.87 5.65 -12.11
N VAL A 78 -21.34 4.46 -11.75
CA VAL A 78 -22.61 3.90 -12.23
C VAL A 78 -23.45 3.59 -11.01
N ASN A 79 -24.65 4.18 -10.96
CA ASN A 79 -25.60 3.86 -9.91
C ASN A 79 -26.32 2.56 -10.28
N VAL A 80 -26.31 1.58 -9.37
CA VAL A 80 -26.93 0.27 -9.57
C VAL A 80 -28.03 0.07 -8.55
N GLU A 81 -29.19 -0.40 -9.01
CA GLU A 81 -30.35 -0.65 -8.15
C GLU A 81 -30.18 -2.00 -7.45
N GLY A 82 -29.30 -2.06 -6.45
CA GLY A 82 -29.05 -3.27 -5.68
C GLY A 82 -27.73 -3.96 -5.99
N GLU A 83 -27.31 -4.83 -5.06
CA GLU A 83 -26.04 -5.56 -5.14
C GLU A 83 -26.07 -6.65 -6.22
N GLU A 84 -27.22 -7.30 -6.37
CA GLU A 84 -27.51 -8.32 -7.37
C GLU A 84 -27.28 -7.81 -8.79
N ARG A 85 -27.50 -6.51 -9.04
CA ARG A 85 -27.32 -5.89 -10.36
C ARG A 85 -25.88 -5.47 -10.66
N LYS A 86 -24.97 -5.49 -9.67
CA LYS A 86 -23.56 -5.11 -9.88
C LYS A 86 -22.88 -6.02 -10.90
N LEU A 87 -23.17 -7.32 -10.84
CA LEU A 87 -22.57 -8.31 -11.74
C LEU A 87 -23.04 -8.11 -13.18
N ASP A 88 -24.35 -8.00 -13.40
CA ASP A 88 -24.91 -7.80 -14.73
C ASP A 88 -24.40 -6.49 -15.35
N THR A 89 -24.40 -5.40 -14.57
CA THR A 89 -23.87 -4.10 -15.01
C THR A 89 -22.38 -4.19 -15.39
N LEU A 90 -21.59 -4.97 -14.65
CA LEU A 90 -20.17 -5.18 -14.97
C LEU A 90 -19.98 -5.97 -16.28
N CYS A 91 -20.82 -6.97 -16.54
CA CYS A 91 -20.84 -7.70 -17.80
C CYS A 91 -21.17 -6.78 -18.98
N ASP A 92 -22.21 -5.95 -18.84
CA ASP A 92 -22.61 -4.97 -19.86
C ASP A 92 -21.47 -3.97 -20.17
N LEU A 93 -20.76 -3.50 -19.15
CA LEU A 93 -19.60 -2.63 -19.31
C LEU A 93 -18.47 -3.30 -20.07
N ARG A 94 -18.20 -4.57 -19.81
CA ARG A 94 -17.17 -5.35 -20.53
C ARG A 94 -17.52 -5.53 -22.01
N GLU A 95 -18.78 -5.73 -22.34
CA GLU A 95 -19.22 -5.89 -23.73
C GLU A 95 -19.21 -4.56 -24.48
N THR A 96 -19.55 -3.46 -23.80
CA THR A 96 -19.62 -2.12 -24.39
C THR A 96 -18.25 -1.47 -24.55
N LEU A 97 -17.32 -1.73 -23.62
CA LEU A 97 -16.01 -1.08 -23.59
C LEU A 97 -14.92 -2.02 -24.12
N ALA A 98 -14.07 -1.53 -25.01
CA ALA A 98 -12.87 -2.23 -25.45
C ALA A 98 -11.78 -2.20 -24.34
N ILE A 99 -11.96 -3.04 -23.33
CA ILE A 99 -11.05 -3.18 -22.19
C ILE A 99 -9.94 -4.18 -22.55
N THR A 100 -8.68 -3.75 -22.50
CA THR A 100 -7.52 -4.65 -22.64
C THR A 100 -7.27 -5.44 -21.36
N GLN A 101 -7.16 -4.72 -20.24
CA GLN A 101 -7.00 -5.27 -18.89
C GLN A 101 -7.75 -4.39 -17.90
N ALA A 102 -8.31 -5.00 -16.85
CA ALA A 102 -8.97 -4.31 -15.76
C ALA A 102 -8.61 -4.94 -14.42
N ALA A 103 -8.53 -4.11 -13.38
CA ALA A 103 -8.43 -4.55 -11.99
C ALA A 103 -9.76 -4.26 -11.29
N LEU A 104 -10.35 -5.29 -10.68
CA LEU A 104 -11.59 -5.21 -9.92
C LEU A 104 -11.28 -5.28 -8.42
N PHE A 105 -11.72 -4.27 -7.69
CA PHE A 105 -11.57 -4.19 -6.23
C PHE A 105 -12.93 -4.44 -5.57
N ILE A 106 -12.99 -5.38 -4.63
CA ILE A 106 -14.20 -5.76 -3.89
C ILE A 106 -13.87 -5.70 -2.40
N SER A 107 -14.74 -5.10 -1.61
CA SER A 107 -14.70 -5.21 -0.14
C SER A 107 -15.65 -6.33 0.30
N THR A 108 -15.14 -7.31 1.03
CA THR A 108 -15.92 -8.38 1.69
C THR A 108 -16.31 -8.00 3.11
#